data_AF-A0A3B8Y7N6-F1
#
_entry.id   AF-A0A3B8Y7N6-F1
#
_cell.length_a   1.000
_cell.length_b   1.000
_cell.length_c   1.000
_cell.angle_alpha   90.00
_cell.angle_beta   90.00
_cell.angle_gamma   90.00
#
_symmetry.space_group_name_H-M   'P 1'
#
loop_
_entity.id
_entity.type
_entity.pdbx_description
1 polymer ?
#
loop_
_entity_poly.entity_id
_entity_poly.type
_entity_poly.pdbx_seq_one_letter_code
_entity_poly.pdbx_strand_id
1 'polypeptide(L)'
;LGIPAVVGVQNATKLLKNGDKIVLDGEKGEIYQYSTKEEILNPNSSPNPPQRSSFFPYPIATKLMVNLSQSSSLIKVMDLPVDGIGLLRSELMLLDICNSDPLEKWLKTWEPSAIVRQLRDLIQEFVIRFAPRPVFYRSFDGQPCQVVKTTTSDDLRGTRGYTIDPTLFDWELQALREIQQQGYHNLRLILPFVRSVREFKFCRDQVEKAGLMKSESFQLWIMAEVPSIIFELDDYFKAGVQGIGIGTNDLI
;
A
#
# COMPACT_ATOMS: atom_id res chain seq x y z
N LEU A 1 2.75 7.80 -10.88
CA LEU A 1 2.19 8.60 -11.99
C LEU A 1 3.21 9.00 -13.05
N GLY A 2 4.52 9.05 -12.76
CA GLY A 2 5.51 9.48 -13.78
C GLY A 2 5.38 10.95 -14.16
N ILE A 3 4.77 11.74 -13.27
CA ILE A 3 4.57 13.17 -13.40
C ILE A 3 5.60 13.84 -12.48
N PRO A 4 6.45 14.74 -12.97
CA PRO A 4 7.36 15.51 -12.14
C PRO A 4 6.58 16.31 -11.08
N ALA A 5 7.05 16.29 -9.84
CA ALA A 5 6.43 17.02 -8.74
C ALA A 5 7.51 17.56 -7.80
N VAL A 6 7.33 18.81 -7.38
CA VAL A 6 8.12 19.46 -6.32
C VAL A 6 7.14 19.84 -5.21
N VAL A 7 7.41 19.39 -3.99
CA VAL A 7 6.55 19.61 -2.82
C VAL A 7 7.27 20.46 -1.77
N GLY A 8 6.53 21.14 -0.90
CA GLY A 8 7.11 21.96 0.17
C GLY A 8 7.63 23.34 -0.26
N VAL A 9 7.24 23.82 -1.45
CA VAL A 9 7.66 25.13 -1.96
C VAL A 9 6.91 26.24 -1.22
N GLN A 10 7.64 26.97 -0.38
CA GLN A 10 7.08 28.08 0.39
C GLN A 10 6.59 29.19 -0.55
N ASN A 11 5.41 29.75 -0.25
CA ASN A 11 4.79 30.85 -1.01
C ASN A 11 4.50 30.58 -2.50
N ALA A 12 4.55 29.32 -2.97
CA ALA A 12 4.30 28.98 -4.38
C ALA A 12 2.97 29.57 -4.90
N THR A 13 1.90 29.46 -4.12
CA THR A 13 0.56 29.98 -4.47
C THR A 13 0.46 31.50 -4.48
N LYS A 14 1.42 32.23 -3.88
CA LYS A 14 1.49 33.69 -3.94
C LYS A 14 2.34 34.18 -5.12
N LEU A 15 3.37 33.41 -5.47
CA LEU A 15 4.31 33.74 -6.54
C LEU A 15 3.78 33.36 -7.92
N LEU A 16 3.04 32.25 -8.01
CA LEU A 16 2.48 31.73 -9.26
C LEU A 16 1.02 32.15 -9.42
N LYS A 17 0.67 32.59 -10.63
CA LYS A 17 -0.69 32.92 -11.03
C LYS A 17 -1.20 31.95 -12.09
N ASN A 18 -2.52 31.82 -12.18
CA ASN A 18 -3.16 31.04 -13.23
C ASN A 18 -2.74 31.57 -14.61
N GLY A 19 -2.15 30.70 -15.42
CA GLY A 19 -1.64 31.04 -16.76
C GLY A 19 -0.12 31.22 -16.85
N ASP A 20 0.59 31.24 -15.72
CA ASP A 20 2.06 31.28 -15.73
C ASP A 20 2.64 29.99 -16.30
N LYS A 21 3.62 30.13 -17.19
CA LYS A 21 4.40 29.01 -17.71
C LYS A 21 5.66 28.83 -16.87
N ILE A 22 5.86 27.61 -16.37
CA ILE A 22 7.00 27.23 -15.55
C ILE A 22 7.60 25.93 -16.07
N VAL A 23 8.87 25.71 -15.75
CA VAL A 23 9.57 24.43 -15.95
C VAL A 23 9.84 23.84 -14.58
N LEU A 24 9.50 22.57 -14.40
CA LEU A 24 9.69 21.82 -13.16
C LEU A 24 10.79 20.78 -13.37
N ASP A 25 11.87 20.89 -12.61
CA ASP A 25 12.89 19.85 -12.50
C ASP A 25 12.61 19.03 -11.23
N GLY A 26 11.99 17.85 -11.42
CA GLY A 26 11.66 16.94 -10.33
C GLY A 26 12.86 16.16 -9.78
N GLU A 27 14.00 16.17 -10.45
CA GLU A 27 15.22 15.49 -9.99
C GLU A 27 16.00 16.38 -9.02
N LYS A 28 16.11 17.68 -9.34
CA LYS A 28 16.76 18.68 -8.48
C LYS A 28 15.82 19.34 -7.47
N GLY A 29 14.51 19.25 -7.68
CA GLY A 29 13.52 19.95 -6.86
C GLY A 29 13.44 21.45 -7.14
N GLU A 30 13.78 21.87 -8.37
CA GLU A 30 13.88 23.28 -8.75
C GLU A 30 12.73 23.70 -9.68
N ILE A 31 12.32 24.97 -9.56
CA ILE A 31 11.26 25.57 -10.36
C ILE A 31 11.83 26.78 -11.10
N TYR A 32 11.71 26.76 -12.42
CA TYR A 32 12.22 27.80 -13.31
C TYR A 32 11.07 28.54 -13.99
N GLN A 33 11.20 29.86 -14.14
CA GLN A 33 10.29 30.63 -14.97
C GLN A 33 10.54 30.30 -16.44
N TYR A 34 9.48 30.06 -17.20
CA TYR A 34 9.62 29.74 -18.62
C TYR A 34 10.12 30.97 -19.40
N SER A 35 11.36 30.94 -19.88
CA SER A 35 11.90 31.96 -20.79
C SER A 35 12.06 31.37 -22.19
N THR A 36 11.72 32.15 -23.21
CA THR A 36 11.79 31.74 -24.62
C THR A 36 13.21 31.74 -25.20
N LYS A 37 14.23 32.11 -24.41
CA LYS A 37 15.54 32.53 -24.95
C LYS A 37 16.79 31.80 -24.46
N GLU A 38 16.69 30.83 -23.56
CA GLU A 38 17.84 29.99 -23.23
C GLU A 38 17.45 28.52 -23.27
N GLU A 39 18.28 27.78 -24.00
CA GLU A 39 18.46 26.33 -24.06
C GLU A 39 17.48 25.57 -23.18
N ILE A 40 16.34 25.20 -23.77
CA ILE A 40 15.60 24.04 -23.32
C ILE A 40 16.64 22.91 -23.35
N LEU A 41 17.15 22.54 -22.17
CA LEU A 41 17.82 21.27 -21.89
C LEU A 41 17.19 20.26 -22.83
N ASN A 42 17.95 19.83 -23.85
CA ASN A 42 17.44 19.03 -24.95
C ASN A 42 16.46 17.98 -24.41
N PRO A 43 15.15 18.05 -24.72
CA PRO A 43 14.22 16.99 -24.30
C PRO A 43 14.60 15.65 -24.95
N ASN A 44 15.46 15.70 -25.98
CA ASN A 44 16.01 14.59 -26.73
C ASN A 44 17.31 14.02 -26.15
N SER A 45 17.93 14.63 -25.13
CA SER A 45 18.72 13.81 -24.21
C SER A 45 17.74 13.20 -23.23
N SER A 46 16.98 12.22 -23.73
CA SER A 46 16.71 11.08 -22.86
C SER A 46 18.07 10.73 -22.27
N PRO A 47 18.28 10.74 -20.94
CA PRO A 47 19.39 9.96 -20.43
C PRO A 47 19.14 8.61 -21.08
N ASN A 48 20.06 8.14 -21.94
CA ASN A 48 20.02 6.76 -22.41
C ASN A 48 19.62 5.97 -21.17
N PRO A 49 18.46 5.28 -21.17
CA PRO A 49 17.97 4.64 -19.95
C PRO A 49 19.17 3.90 -19.42
N PRO A 50 19.68 4.25 -18.21
CA PRO A 50 20.99 3.82 -17.76
C PRO A 50 21.05 2.36 -18.10
N GLN A 51 21.96 1.99 -19.02
CA GLN A 51 21.99 0.65 -19.62
C GLN A 51 21.74 -0.27 -18.45
N ARG A 52 20.58 -0.94 -18.45
CA ARG A 52 20.14 -1.70 -17.27
C ARG A 52 21.15 -2.81 -17.15
N SER A 53 22.22 -2.55 -16.41
CA SER A 53 23.13 -3.54 -15.90
C SER A 53 22.29 -4.28 -14.87
N SER A 54 21.46 -5.17 -15.39
CA SER A 54 21.05 -6.34 -14.64
C SER A 54 22.32 -6.94 -14.06
N PHE A 55 22.19 -7.44 -12.84
CA PHE A 55 23.24 -7.96 -11.98
C PHE A 55 23.90 -6.90 -11.10
N PHE A 56 23.43 -6.85 -9.84
CA PHE A 56 24.38 -6.70 -8.75
C PHE A 56 25.49 -7.75 -8.97
N PRO A 57 26.77 -7.37 -9.04
CA PRO A 57 27.86 -8.30 -9.33
C PRO A 57 28.15 -9.29 -8.18
N TYR A 58 27.29 -9.31 -7.14
CA TYR A 58 27.45 -10.12 -5.95
C TYR A 58 26.07 -10.55 -5.41
N PRO A 59 25.98 -11.75 -4.82
CA PRO A 59 24.77 -12.18 -4.13
C PRO A 59 24.53 -11.28 -2.91
N ILE A 60 23.32 -10.75 -2.80
CA ILE A 60 22.86 -10.05 -1.59
C ILE A 60 22.16 -11.03 -0.66
N ALA A 61 22.41 -10.94 0.64
CA ALA A 61 21.71 -11.75 1.64
C ALA A 61 20.27 -11.25 1.88
N THR A 62 20.03 -9.96 1.66
CA THR A 62 18.74 -9.30 1.86
C THR A 62 17.91 -9.38 0.59
N LYS A 63 16.65 -9.78 0.72
CA LYS A 63 15.69 -9.81 -0.40
C LYS A 63 15.30 -8.39 -0.80
N LEU A 64 15.29 -8.13 -2.11
CA LEU A 64 14.84 -6.86 -2.68
C LEU A 64 13.39 -6.99 -3.12
N MET A 65 12.50 -6.22 -2.48
CA MET A 65 11.06 -6.27 -2.75
C MET A 65 10.55 -4.92 -3.23
N VAL A 66 9.39 -4.92 -3.89
CA VAL A 66 8.76 -3.69 -4.40
C VAL A 66 7.48 -3.33 -3.64
N ASN A 67 7.18 -2.04 -3.64
CA ASN A 67 5.92 -1.51 -3.13
C ASN A 67 5.01 -1.16 -4.31
N LEU A 68 3.81 -1.72 -4.34
CA LEU A 68 2.82 -1.51 -5.39
C LEU A 68 1.45 -1.15 -4.80
N SER A 69 0.62 -0.54 -5.63
CA SER A 69 -0.73 -0.11 -5.24
C SER A 69 -1.75 -0.20 -6.37
N GLN A 70 -1.28 -0.26 -7.63
CA GLN A 70 -2.13 -0.25 -8.82
C GLN A 70 -1.57 -1.18 -9.89
N SER A 71 -2.45 -1.82 -10.66
CA SER A 71 -2.08 -2.81 -11.68
C SER A 71 -1.27 -2.20 -12.83
N SER A 72 -1.48 -0.91 -13.12
CA SER A 72 -0.68 -0.16 -14.12
C SER A 72 0.83 -0.17 -13.82
N SER A 73 1.22 -0.36 -12.55
CA SER A 73 2.62 -0.44 -12.14
C SER A 73 3.27 -1.79 -12.42
N LEU A 74 2.48 -2.86 -12.64
CA LEU A 74 2.99 -4.21 -12.92
C LEU A 74 3.90 -4.23 -14.14
N ILE A 75 3.51 -3.52 -15.21
CA ILE A 75 4.25 -3.49 -16.49
C ILE A 75 5.70 -3.03 -16.28
N LYS A 76 5.94 -2.08 -15.37
CA LYS A 76 7.28 -1.53 -15.12
C LYS A 76 8.17 -2.44 -14.28
N VAL A 77 7.55 -3.32 -13.50
CA VAL A 77 8.22 -4.09 -12.44
C VAL A 77 8.52 -5.52 -12.87
N MET A 78 7.79 -6.04 -13.85
CA MET A 78 7.99 -7.41 -14.36
C MET A 78 9.42 -7.70 -14.79
N ASP A 79 10.09 -6.74 -15.41
CA ASP A 79 11.46 -6.89 -15.90
C ASP A 79 12.53 -6.60 -14.83
N LEU A 80 12.12 -6.24 -13.60
CA LEU A 80 13.05 -5.92 -12.52
C LEU A 80 13.45 -7.19 -11.74
N PRO A 81 14.73 -7.32 -11.35
CA PRO A 81 15.21 -8.45 -10.56
C PRO A 81 14.77 -8.30 -9.09
N VAL A 82 13.49 -8.57 -8.81
CA VAL A 82 12.86 -8.39 -7.50
C VAL A 82 12.34 -9.72 -6.95
N ASP A 83 12.51 -9.91 -5.65
CA ASP A 83 12.17 -11.15 -4.93
C ASP A 83 10.68 -11.27 -4.60
N GLY A 84 9.88 -10.23 -4.83
CA GLY A 84 8.44 -10.22 -4.59
C GLY A 84 7.88 -8.82 -4.36
N ILE A 85 6.61 -8.76 -3.95
CA ILE A 85 5.95 -7.52 -3.54
C ILE A 85 5.99 -7.43 -2.01
N GLY A 86 6.77 -6.50 -1.48
CA GLY A 86 6.95 -6.30 -0.04
C GLY A 86 5.82 -5.51 0.59
N LEU A 87 5.10 -4.73 -0.21
CA LEU A 87 3.92 -4.00 0.22
C LEU A 87 2.96 -3.79 -0.95
N LEU A 88 1.79 -4.41 -0.90
CA LEU A 88 0.67 -4.17 -1.80
C LEU A 88 -0.40 -3.40 -1.02
N ARG A 89 -0.57 -2.12 -1.35
CA ARG A 89 -1.48 -1.19 -0.68
C ARG A 89 -2.90 -1.32 -1.22
N SER A 90 -3.88 -1.51 -0.34
CA SER A 90 -5.29 -1.70 -0.73
C SER A 90 -6.05 -0.40 -0.95
N GLU A 91 -5.56 0.75 -0.47
CA GLU A 91 -6.30 2.01 -0.45
C GLU A 91 -6.63 2.49 -1.87
N LEU A 92 -5.65 2.45 -2.78
CA LEU A 92 -5.88 2.83 -4.18
C LEU A 92 -6.78 1.83 -4.90
N MET A 93 -6.73 0.54 -4.56
CA MET A 93 -7.62 -0.47 -5.13
C MET A 93 -9.08 -0.21 -4.76
N LEU A 94 -9.32 0.12 -3.50
CA LEU A 94 -10.65 0.47 -3.01
C LEU A 94 -11.15 1.77 -3.64
N LEU A 95 -10.29 2.77 -3.82
CA LEU A 95 -10.66 4.00 -4.52
C LEU A 95 -11.03 3.75 -5.99
N ASP A 96 -10.28 2.89 -6.70
CA ASP A 96 -10.57 2.52 -8.08
C ASP A 96 -11.94 1.82 -8.18
N ILE A 97 -12.28 0.97 -7.19
CA ILE A 97 -13.58 0.30 -7.10
C ILE A 97 -14.72 1.30 -6.77
N CYS A 98 -14.48 2.28 -5.91
CA CYS A 98 -15.49 3.21 -5.44
C CYS A 98 -16.00 4.19 -6.51
N ASN A 99 -15.36 4.28 -7.70
CA ASN A 99 -15.83 5.09 -8.84
C ASN A 99 -16.27 6.53 -8.48
N SER A 100 -15.56 7.18 -7.55
CA SER A 100 -15.83 8.53 -7.02
C SER A 100 -16.96 8.66 -5.99
N ASP A 101 -17.67 7.59 -5.64
CA ASP A 101 -18.55 7.60 -4.47
C ASP A 101 -17.71 7.55 -3.17
N PRO A 102 -18.13 8.24 -2.09
CA PRO A 102 -17.51 8.06 -0.79
C PRO A 102 -17.59 6.59 -0.35
N LEU A 103 -16.49 6.05 0.18
CA LEU A 103 -16.38 4.65 0.61
C LEU A 103 -17.57 4.21 1.47
N GLU A 104 -18.00 5.04 2.42
CA GLU A 104 -19.15 4.73 3.29
C GLU A 104 -20.46 4.49 2.52
N LYS A 105 -20.77 5.36 1.56
CA LYS A 105 -21.98 5.23 0.75
C LYS A 105 -21.89 3.96 -0.10
N TRP A 106 -20.69 3.68 -0.60
CA TRP A 106 -20.40 2.49 -1.36
C TRP A 106 -20.59 1.21 -0.51
N LEU A 107 -20.03 1.14 0.70
CA LEU A 107 -20.19 0.02 1.64
C LEU A 107 -21.66 -0.27 1.99
N LYS A 108 -22.52 0.76 2.06
CA LYS A 108 -23.95 0.61 2.41
C LYS A 108 -24.85 0.26 1.22
N THR A 109 -24.46 0.66 0.01
CA THR A 109 -25.34 0.58 -1.17
C THR A 109 -25.08 -0.68 -1.98
N TRP A 110 -23.85 -1.19 -1.98
CA TRP A 110 -23.42 -2.29 -2.84
C TRP A 110 -23.60 -3.65 -2.18
N GLU A 111 -23.81 -4.67 -3.02
CA GLU A 111 -23.91 -6.05 -2.57
C GLU A 111 -22.53 -6.55 -2.09
N PRO A 112 -22.40 -7.09 -0.87
CA PRO A 112 -21.12 -7.58 -0.34
C PRO A 112 -20.39 -8.56 -1.26
N SER A 113 -21.12 -9.46 -1.95
CA SER A 113 -20.49 -10.45 -2.83
C SER A 113 -19.83 -9.83 -4.06
N ALA A 114 -20.38 -8.72 -4.58
CA ALA A 114 -19.81 -7.99 -5.70
C ALA A 114 -18.52 -7.29 -5.30
N ILE A 115 -18.47 -6.74 -4.09
CA ILE A 115 -17.30 -6.09 -3.51
C ILE A 115 -16.16 -7.08 -3.34
N VAL A 116 -16.42 -8.21 -2.68
CA VAL A 116 -15.45 -9.27 -2.47
C VAL A 116 -14.89 -9.76 -3.79
N ARG A 117 -15.75 -9.96 -4.81
CA ARG A 117 -15.34 -10.37 -6.15
C ARG A 117 -14.36 -9.38 -6.79
N GLN A 118 -14.67 -8.09 -6.75
CA GLN A 118 -13.80 -7.05 -7.33
C GLN A 118 -12.46 -6.95 -6.60
N LEU A 119 -12.47 -6.97 -5.27
CA LEU A 119 -11.23 -6.99 -4.47
C LEU A 119 -10.38 -8.22 -4.79
N ARG A 120 -11.02 -9.40 -4.84
CA ARG A 120 -10.36 -10.65 -5.21
C ARG A 120 -9.71 -10.52 -6.57
N ASP A 121 -10.43 -10.06 -7.59
CA ASP A 121 -9.93 -9.99 -8.96
C ASP A 121 -8.72 -9.05 -9.07
N LEU A 122 -8.75 -7.90 -8.39
CA LEU A 122 -7.62 -6.96 -8.33
C LEU A 122 -6.41 -7.57 -7.62
N ILE A 123 -6.59 -8.20 -6.45
CA ILE A 123 -5.47 -8.77 -5.69
C ILE A 123 -4.89 -9.99 -6.42
N GLN A 124 -5.76 -10.84 -6.97
CA GLN A 124 -5.40 -12.04 -7.71
C GLN A 124 -4.50 -11.71 -8.91
N GLU A 125 -4.70 -10.55 -9.52
CA GLU A 125 -3.84 -10.05 -10.60
C GLU A 125 -2.35 -10.04 -10.23
N PHE A 126 -2.04 -9.54 -9.02
CA PHE A 126 -0.67 -9.48 -8.50
C PHE A 126 -0.19 -10.86 -8.06
N VAL A 127 -1.05 -11.63 -7.41
CA VAL A 127 -0.72 -12.96 -6.86
C VAL A 127 -0.30 -13.93 -7.96
N ILE A 128 -1.06 -13.99 -9.06
CA ILE A 128 -0.75 -14.84 -10.23
C ILE A 128 0.57 -14.44 -10.85
N ARG A 129 0.74 -13.14 -11.09
CA ARG A 129 1.90 -12.57 -11.80
C ARG A 129 3.20 -12.69 -11.03
N PHE A 130 3.13 -12.71 -9.71
CA PHE A 130 4.31 -12.86 -8.87
C PHE A 130 4.57 -14.29 -8.43
N ALA A 131 3.63 -15.23 -8.59
CA ALA A 131 3.83 -16.62 -8.19
C ALA A 131 5.12 -17.22 -8.81
N PRO A 132 5.98 -17.89 -8.02
CA PRO A 132 5.83 -18.25 -6.60
C PRO A 132 6.35 -17.19 -5.60
N ARG A 133 6.83 -16.03 -6.06
CA ARG A 133 7.35 -14.95 -5.20
C ARG A 133 6.26 -14.41 -4.26
N PRO A 134 6.60 -14.09 -3.00
CA PRO A 134 5.63 -13.62 -2.02
C PRO A 134 5.03 -12.26 -2.39
N VAL A 135 3.76 -12.10 -2.05
CA VAL A 135 2.99 -10.86 -2.14
C VAL A 135 2.45 -10.54 -0.76
N PHE A 136 2.91 -9.43 -0.21
CA PHE A 136 2.47 -8.92 1.08
C PHE A 136 1.37 -7.89 0.89
N TYR A 137 0.12 -8.31 1.10
CA TYR A 137 -1.04 -7.43 1.04
C TYR A 137 -1.20 -6.69 2.37
N ARG A 138 -1.18 -5.36 2.34
CA ARG A 138 -1.54 -4.54 3.50
C ARG A 138 -3.03 -4.24 3.42
N SER A 139 -3.77 -4.58 4.47
CA SER A 139 -5.19 -4.25 4.54
C SER A 139 -5.40 -2.74 4.64
N PHE A 140 -6.66 -2.31 4.51
CA PHE A 140 -7.01 -0.89 4.48
C PHE A 140 -6.49 -0.07 5.68
N ASP A 141 -5.65 0.92 5.41
CA ASP A 141 -5.07 1.86 6.39
C ASP A 141 -5.87 3.18 6.49
N GLY A 142 -7.05 3.27 5.86
CA GLY A 142 -7.89 4.46 5.92
C GLY A 142 -8.89 4.45 7.07
N GLN A 143 -9.79 5.44 7.07
CA GLN A 143 -10.94 5.49 7.96
C GLN A 143 -12.15 4.87 7.27
N PRO A 144 -12.74 3.77 7.80
CA PRO A 144 -13.85 3.08 7.15
C PRO A 144 -15.19 3.83 7.25
N CYS A 145 -15.40 4.62 8.31
CA CYS A 145 -16.64 5.36 8.57
C CYS A 145 -16.36 6.71 9.25
N GLN A 146 -17.13 7.77 8.93
CA GLN A 146 -17.17 8.98 9.75
C GLN A 146 -17.95 8.72 11.05
N VAL A 147 -17.34 8.01 12.00
CA VAL A 147 -17.85 8.03 13.37
C VAL A 147 -17.48 9.37 13.97
N VAL A 148 -18.40 10.32 13.81
CA VAL A 148 -18.52 11.61 14.51
C VAL A 148 -17.24 12.47 14.52
N LYS A 149 -17.32 13.66 13.92
CA LYS A 149 -16.32 14.75 13.94
C LYS A 149 -15.90 15.24 15.35
N THR A 150 -16.24 14.52 16.42
CA THR A 150 -15.89 14.80 17.81
C THR A 150 -14.63 14.08 18.29
N THR A 151 -14.19 13.01 17.60
CA THR A 151 -12.90 12.35 17.87
C THR A 151 -11.86 12.84 16.87
N THR A 152 -10.62 13.04 17.32
CA THR A 152 -9.50 13.41 16.46
C THR A 152 -9.35 12.39 15.33
N SER A 153 -9.20 12.85 14.08
CA SER A 153 -9.28 12.01 12.87
C SER A 153 -8.43 10.75 12.92
N ASP A 154 -7.27 10.79 13.57
CA ASP A 154 -6.29 9.71 13.49
C ASP A 154 -6.61 8.51 14.39
N ASP A 155 -7.62 8.60 15.26
CA ASP A 155 -7.94 7.52 16.20
C ASP A 155 -8.59 6.31 15.49
N LEU A 156 -9.29 6.52 14.37
CA LEU A 156 -10.03 5.45 13.67
C LEU A 156 -9.27 4.78 12.52
N ARG A 157 -8.00 5.17 12.31
CA ARG A 157 -7.15 4.69 11.21
C ARG A 157 -6.66 3.26 11.43
N GLY A 158 -6.63 2.46 10.36
CA GLY A 158 -6.03 1.12 10.33
C GLY A 158 -6.78 0.10 11.20
N THR A 159 -6.05 -0.74 11.94
CA THR A 159 -6.66 -1.82 12.75
C THR A 159 -7.68 -1.35 13.78
N ARG A 160 -7.55 -0.12 14.29
CA ARG A 160 -8.50 0.44 15.24
C ARG A 160 -9.89 0.57 14.64
N GLY A 161 -9.99 0.93 13.35
CA GLY A 161 -11.25 0.96 12.60
C GLY A 161 -11.94 -0.40 12.58
N TYR A 162 -11.17 -1.49 12.41
CA TYR A 162 -11.72 -2.85 12.39
C TYR A 162 -12.31 -3.29 13.73
N THR A 163 -11.77 -2.79 14.85
CA THR A 163 -12.33 -3.09 16.19
C THR A 163 -13.70 -2.46 16.43
N ILE A 164 -14.07 -1.47 15.60
CA ILE A 164 -15.35 -0.76 15.70
C ILE A 164 -16.33 -1.32 14.67
N ASP A 165 -15.88 -1.44 13.42
CA ASP A 165 -16.63 -2.04 12.33
C ASP A 165 -15.71 -2.94 11.47
N PRO A 166 -15.79 -4.27 11.63
CA PRO A 166 -14.95 -5.22 10.89
C PRO A 166 -15.47 -5.49 9.48
N THR A 167 -16.60 -4.92 9.05
CA THR A 167 -17.28 -5.30 7.79
C THR A 167 -16.36 -5.28 6.57
N LEU A 168 -15.61 -4.18 6.37
CA LEU A 168 -14.67 -4.08 5.24
C LEU A 168 -13.53 -5.09 5.38
N PHE A 169 -13.01 -5.28 6.60
CA PHE A 169 -11.94 -6.23 6.85
C PHE A 169 -12.39 -7.67 6.55
N ASP A 170 -13.59 -8.04 6.97
CA ASP A 170 -14.16 -9.37 6.69
C ASP A 170 -14.28 -9.62 5.18
N TRP A 171 -14.61 -8.60 4.38
CA TRP A 171 -14.64 -8.69 2.91
C TRP A 171 -13.24 -8.82 2.31
N GLU A 172 -12.26 -8.07 2.82
CA GLU A 172 -10.85 -8.24 2.44
C GLU A 172 -10.41 -9.68 2.72
N LEU A 173 -10.65 -10.19 3.94
CA LEU A 173 -10.28 -11.56 4.34
C LEU A 173 -10.97 -12.63 3.49
N GLN A 174 -12.25 -12.43 3.15
CA GLN A 174 -12.97 -13.34 2.25
C GLN A 174 -12.30 -13.38 0.87
N ALA A 175 -11.94 -12.21 0.30
CA ALA A 175 -11.25 -12.14 -0.98
C ALA A 175 -9.89 -12.86 -0.93
N LEU A 176 -9.07 -12.65 0.11
CA LEU A 176 -7.81 -13.36 0.28
C LEU A 176 -8.03 -14.88 0.43
N ARG A 177 -9.09 -15.30 1.13
CA ARG A 177 -9.40 -16.71 1.35
C ARG A 177 -9.83 -17.39 0.05
N GLU A 178 -10.64 -16.73 -0.78
CA GLU A 178 -11.00 -17.23 -2.11
C GLU A 178 -9.77 -17.45 -2.99
N ILE A 179 -8.81 -16.52 -2.98
CA ILE A 179 -7.54 -16.65 -3.71
C ILE A 179 -6.74 -17.87 -3.19
N GLN A 180 -6.67 -18.02 -1.87
CA GLN A 180 -5.96 -19.15 -1.26
C GLN A 180 -6.63 -20.50 -1.60
N GLN A 181 -7.96 -20.56 -1.67
CA GLN A 181 -8.71 -21.76 -2.05
C GLN A 181 -8.51 -22.16 -3.52
N GLN A 182 -8.15 -21.20 -4.38
CA GLN A 182 -7.77 -21.47 -5.77
C GLN A 182 -6.35 -22.07 -5.90
N GLY A 183 -5.61 -22.24 -4.80
CA GLY A 183 -4.29 -22.87 -4.76
C GLY A 183 -3.11 -21.88 -4.78
N TYR A 184 -3.35 -20.59 -4.62
CA TYR A 184 -2.28 -19.59 -4.50
C TYR A 184 -1.82 -19.45 -3.05
N HIS A 185 -0.55 -19.79 -2.81
CA HIS A 185 0.05 -19.87 -1.46
C HIS A 185 1.09 -18.78 -1.17
N ASN A 186 1.36 -17.90 -2.14
CA ASN A 186 2.34 -16.83 -2.05
C ASN A 186 1.79 -15.51 -1.46
N LEU A 187 0.55 -15.51 -0.98
CA LEU A 187 -0.11 -14.32 -0.41
C LEU A 187 0.06 -14.28 1.12
N ARG A 188 0.37 -13.09 1.63
CA ARG A 188 0.53 -12.79 3.07
C ARG A 188 -0.24 -11.53 3.42
N LEU A 189 -0.63 -11.38 4.67
CA LEU A 189 -1.38 -10.22 5.16
C LEU A 189 -0.52 -9.40 6.12
N ILE A 190 -0.49 -8.08 5.92
CA ILE A 190 0.08 -7.10 6.84
C ILE A 190 -1.05 -6.22 7.38
N LEU A 191 -1.14 -6.11 8.70
CA LEU A 191 -2.08 -5.20 9.38
C LEU A 191 -1.45 -3.79 9.54
N PRO A 192 -2.10 -2.72 9.05
CA PRO A 192 -1.62 -1.35 9.17
C PRO A 192 -1.89 -0.76 10.56
N PHE A 193 -1.04 0.16 10.99
CA PHE A 193 -1.27 1.10 12.09
C PHE A 193 -1.74 0.45 13.41
N VAL A 194 -1.09 -0.66 13.78
CA VAL A 194 -1.40 -1.42 15.00
C VAL A 194 -0.88 -0.67 16.23
N ARG A 195 -1.77 -0.34 17.18
CA ARG A 195 -1.38 0.45 18.37
C ARG A 195 -1.15 -0.40 19.60
N SER A 196 -1.81 -1.56 19.71
CA SER A 196 -1.71 -2.46 20.85
C SER A 196 -1.85 -3.93 20.48
N VAL A 197 -1.30 -4.81 21.32
CA VAL A 197 -1.44 -6.26 21.18
C VAL A 197 -2.92 -6.71 21.20
N ARG A 198 -3.80 -5.94 21.85
CA ARG A 198 -5.25 -6.23 21.87
C ARG A 198 -5.89 -6.05 20.50
N GLU A 199 -5.53 -4.97 19.78
CA GLU A 199 -6.00 -4.74 18.40
C GLU A 199 -5.51 -5.85 17.47
N PHE A 200 -4.24 -6.23 17.60
CA PHE A 200 -3.68 -7.33 16.84
C PHE A 200 -4.44 -8.64 17.09
N LYS A 201 -4.68 -9.01 18.36
CA LYS A 201 -5.42 -10.23 18.71
C LYS A 201 -6.83 -10.23 18.11
N PHE A 202 -7.55 -9.11 18.19
CA PHE A 202 -8.86 -8.98 17.55
C PHE A 202 -8.79 -9.28 16.04
N CYS A 203 -7.85 -8.66 15.33
CA CYS A 203 -7.70 -8.86 13.89
C CYS A 203 -7.27 -10.31 13.57
N ARG A 204 -6.36 -10.88 14.35
CA ARG A 204 -5.92 -12.27 14.22
C ARG A 204 -7.10 -13.24 14.38
N ASP A 205 -7.96 -13.03 15.37
CA ASP A 205 -9.13 -13.88 15.58
C ASP A 205 -10.09 -13.82 14.37
N GLN A 206 -10.23 -12.66 13.71
CA GLN A 206 -10.99 -12.55 12.45
C GLN A 206 -10.30 -13.30 11.29
N VAL A 207 -8.98 -13.19 11.16
CA VAL A 207 -8.18 -13.93 10.16
C VAL A 207 -8.31 -15.45 10.36
N GLU A 208 -8.31 -15.91 11.61
CA GLU A 208 -8.53 -17.32 11.97
C GLU A 208 -9.95 -17.79 11.63
N LYS A 209 -10.98 -17.00 11.96
CA LYS A 209 -12.38 -17.29 11.59
C LYS A 209 -12.58 -17.37 10.08
N ALA A 210 -11.92 -16.51 9.31
CA ALA A 210 -11.91 -16.56 7.84
C ALA A 210 -11.19 -17.82 7.30
N GLY A 211 -10.42 -18.52 8.14
CA GLY A 211 -9.75 -19.78 7.81
C GLY A 211 -8.46 -19.61 6.99
N LEU A 212 -7.88 -18.41 6.95
CA LEU A 212 -6.63 -18.13 6.24
C LEU A 212 -5.41 -18.80 6.90
N MET A 213 -5.41 -18.89 8.23
CA MET A 213 -4.34 -19.53 9.02
C MET A 213 -4.31 -21.06 8.91
N LYS A 214 -5.28 -21.68 8.20
CA LYS A 214 -5.28 -23.14 7.96
C LYS A 214 -4.16 -23.57 7.00
N SER A 215 -3.64 -22.66 6.20
CA SER A 215 -2.51 -22.91 5.31
C SER A 215 -1.21 -22.56 6.02
N GLU A 216 -0.27 -23.49 6.08
CA GLU A 216 1.06 -23.26 6.69
C GLU A 216 1.87 -22.17 5.99
N SER A 217 1.56 -21.87 4.72
CA SER A 217 2.26 -20.84 3.95
C SER A 217 1.78 -19.42 4.26
N PHE A 218 0.59 -19.27 4.86
CA PHE A 218 0.02 -17.97 5.14
C PHE A 218 0.70 -17.35 6.34
N GLN A 219 1.02 -16.06 6.21
CA GLN A 219 1.67 -15.31 7.28
C GLN A 219 0.87 -14.04 7.59
N LEU A 220 0.69 -13.79 8.89
CA LEU A 220 0.12 -12.57 9.42
C LEU A 220 1.21 -11.68 10.04
N TRP A 221 1.39 -10.51 9.45
CA TRP A 221 2.40 -9.52 9.80
C TRP A 221 1.73 -8.24 10.29
N ILE A 222 2.52 -7.37 10.91
CA ILE A 222 2.08 -6.02 11.31
C ILE A 222 3.00 -4.96 10.71
N MET A 223 2.47 -3.76 10.50
CA MET A 223 3.29 -2.59 10.26
C MET A 223 3.75 -1.96 11.59
N ALA A 224 5.06 -1.73 11.73
CA ALA A 224 5.65 -0.88 12.75
C ALA A 224 5.56 0.59 12.31
N GLU A 225 4.44 1.22 12.64
CA GLU A 225 4.09 2.62 12.30
C GLU A 225 3.84 3.47 13.55
N VAL A 226 3.73 2.86 14.74
CA VAL A 226 3.49 3.55 16.01
C VAL A 226 4.64 3.24 16.98
N PRO A 227 5.21 4.24 17.68
CA PRO A 227 6.35 4.02 18.58
C PRO A 227 6.10 2.99 19.70
N SER A 228 4.85 2.79 20.12
CA SER A 228 4.48 1.81 21.15
C SER A 228 4.91 0.38 20.79
N ILE A 229 4.94 0.04 19.49
CA ILE A 229 5.32 -1.30 19.01
C ILE A 229 6.70 -1.70 19.51
N ILE A 230 7.66 -0.76 19.59
CA ILE A 230 9.04 -1.05 20.01
C ILE A 230 9.08 -1.57 21.45
N PHE A 231 8.21 -1.07 22.32
CA PHE A 231 8.17 -1.46 23.74
C PHE A 231 7.40 -2.77 23.98
N GLU A 232 6.53 -3.16 23.05
CA GLU A 232 5.66 -4.35 23.18
C GLU A 232 6.03 -5.48 22.20
N LEU A 233 7.19 -5.41 21.54
CA LEU A 233 7.61 -6.38 20.50
C LEU A 233 7.48 -7.83 20.96
N ASP A 234 7.97 -8.15 22.15
CA ASP A 234 7.91 -9.51 22.71
C ASP A 234 6.47 -10.02 22.85
N ASP A 235 5.54 -9.12 23.20
CA ASP A 235 4.15 -9.47 23.41
C ASP A 235 3.40 -9.63 22.08
N TYR A 236 3.77 -8.89 21.04
CA TYR A 236 3.33 -9.13 19.67
C TYR A 236 3.80 -10.49 19.13
N PHE A 237 5.08 -10.84 19.35
CA PHE A 237 5.60 -12.15 18.96
C PHE A 237 4.88 -13.29 19.70
N LYS A 238 4.67 -13.17 21.02
CA LYS A 238 3.87 -14.14 21.79
C LYS A 238 2.42 -14.22 21.32
N ALA A 239 1.87 -13.11 20.83
CA ALA A 239 0.54 -13.09 20.22
C ALA A 239 0.52 -13.74 18.83
N GLY A 240 1.65 -14.13 18.26
CA GLY A 240 1.71 -14.87 16.99
C GLY A 240 1.93 -14.00 15.75
N VAL A 241 2.47 -12.79 15.90
CA VAL A 241 3.00 -12.02 14.77
C VAL A 241 4.14 -12.79 14.11
N GLN A 242 4.08 -12.96 12.78
CA GLN A 242 5.07 -13.73 12.01
C GLN A 242 6.10 -12.86 11.27
N GLY A 243 5.94 -11.53 11.33
CA GLY A 243 6.93 -10.58 10.86
C GLY A 243 6.43 -9.14 10.94
N ILE A 244 7.35 -8.21 10.67
CA ILE A 244 7.14 -6.77 10.87
C ILE A 244 7.61 -6.03 9.61
N GLY A 245 6.76 -5.18 9.06
CA GLY A 245 7.12 -4.18 8.05
C GLY A 245 7.31 -2.82 8.70
N ILE A 246 8.44 -2.15 8.49
CA ILE A 246 8.69 -0.84 9.11
C ILE A 246 8.13 0.26 8.21
N GLY A 247 7.12 0.99 8.70
CA GLY A 247 6.50 2.12 8.01
C GLY A 247 7.16 3.43 8.41
N THR A 248 8.30 3.77 7.79
CA THR A 248 9.09 4.95 8.18
C THR A 248 8.36 6.28 8.01
N ASN A 249 7.33 6.35 7.14
CA ASN A 249 6.59 7.59 6.92
C ASN A 249 5.77 8.01 8.14
N ASP A 250 5.25 7.04 8.90
CA ASP A 250 4.40 7.28 10.07
C ASP A 250 5.19 7.17 11.38
N LEU A 251 6.32 6.45 11.38
CA LEU A 251 7.15 6.21 12.57
C LEU A 251 8.06 7.41 12.96
N ILE A 252 8.32 8.34 12.03
CA ILE A 252 9.24 9.48 12.20
C ILE A 252 8.54 10.69 12.80
#